data_AF-A0A1Q7Z6E9-F1
#
_entry.id   AF-A0A1Q7Z6E9-F1
#
_cell.length_a   1.000
_cell.length_b   1.000
_cell.length_c   1.000
_cell.angle_alpha   90.00
_cell.angle_beta   90.00
_cell.angle_gamma   90.00
#
_symmetry.space_group_name_H-M   'P 1'
#
loop_
_entity.id
_entity.type
_entity.pdbx_description
1 polymer ?
#
loop_
_entity_poly.entity_id
_entity_poly.type
_entity_poly.pdbx_seq_one_letter_code
_entity_poly.pdbx_strand_id
1 'polypeptide(L)'
;MVSGSINRPPLERTEQVVELYKRAQQIAGLLGFDLGEASVGGASDGNFVGALGVAVLDGLGIEGDGAHASHENIIVDNIALRGALLAGLIASL
;
A
#
# COMPACT_ATOMS: atom_id res chain seq x y z
N MET A 1 -31.69 7.61 17.00
CA MET A 1 -30.33 7.91 17.51
C MET A 1 -29.33 7.28 16.57
N VAL A 2 -28.21 7.95 16.29
CA VAL A 2 -27.09 7.37 15.52
C VAL A 2 -26.03 6.96 16.54
N SER A 3 -25.60 5.69 16.49
CA SER A 3 -24.46 5.17 17.24
C SER A 3 -23.30 4.88 16.29
N GLY A 4 -22.07 4.96 16.78
CA GLY A 4 -20.86 4.66 16.00
C GLY A 4 -19.69 4.26 16.89
N SER A 5 -18.77 3.47 16.33
CA SER A 5 -17.50 3.05 16.92
C SER A 5 -16.44 2.96 15.83
N ILE A 6 -15.17 2.77 16.23
CA ILE A 6 -14.11 2.46 15.28
C ILE A 6 -14.42 1.11 14.62
N ASN A 7 -14.64 1.12 13.31
CA ASN A 7 -14.90 -0.09 12.52
C ASN A 7 -13.58 -0.74 12.06
N ARG A 8 -12.58 0.06 11.70
CA ARG A 8 -11.25 -0.41 11.28
C ARG A 8 -10.17 0.13 12.21
N PRO A 9 -9.38 -0.74 12.87
CA PRO A 9 -8.22 -0.32 13.64
C PRO A 9 -7.21 0.42 12.76
N PRO A 10 -6.30 1.23 13.33
CA PRO A 10 -5.19 1.81 12.59
C PRO A 10 -4.31 0.73 11.94
N LEU A 11 -3.74 1.05 10.78
CA LEU A 11 -2.69 0.24 10.17
C LEU A 11 -1.34 0.75 10.69
N GLU A 12 -0.80 0.07 11.70
CA GLU A 12 0.40 0.50 12.42
C GLU A 12 1.70 0.22 11.64
N ARG A 13 2.63 1.16 11.70
CA ARG A 13 3.97 1.04 11.09
C ARG A 13 4.92 0.28 12.02
N THR A 14 4.64 -1.01 12.23
CA THR A 14 5.44 -1.91 13.07
C THR A 14 6.81 -2.19 12.46
N GLU A 15 7.75 -2.76 13.23
CA GLU A 15 9.08 -3.14 12.74
C GLU A 15 9.01 -4.11 11.54
N GLN A 16 8.05 -5.03 11.55
CA GLN A 16 7.83 -6.00 10.47
C GLN A 16 7.30 -5.31 9.20
N VAL A 17 6.44 -4.29 9.34
CA VAL A 17 5.99 -3.46 8.22
C VAL A 17 7.18 -2.68 7.64
N VAL A 18 8.06 -2.15 8.48
CA VAL A 18 9.27 -1.44 8.04
C VAL A 18 10.21 -2.38 7.28
N GLU A 19 10.39 -3.61 7.73
CA GLU A 19 11.19 -4.62 7.01
C GLU A 19 10.60 -4.94 5.63
N LEU A 20 9.29 -5.20 5.58
CA LEU A 20 8.58 -5.47 4.33
C LEU A 20 8.67 -4.27 3.36
N TYR A 21 8.52 -3.05 3.88
CA TYR A 21 8.67 -1.82 3.10
C TYR A 21 10.08 -1.66 2.52
N LYS A 22 11.14 -1.90 3.32
CA LYS A 22 12.53 -1.84 2.83
C LYS A 22 12.78 -2.83 1.70
N ARG A 23 12.19 -4.03 1.77
CA ARG A 23 12.26 -5.01 0.68
C ARG A 23 11.57 -4.50 -0.58
N ALA A 24 10.38 -3.93 -0.47
CA ALA A 24 9.70 -3.29 -1.60
C ALA A 24 10.53 -2.13 -2.19
N GLN A 25 11.16 -1.30 -1.34
CA GLN A 25 12.02 -0.19 -1.77
C GLN A 25 13.27 -0.66 -2.51
N GLN A 26 13.91 -1.75 -2.07
CA GLN A 26 15.05 -2.34 -2.78
C GLN A 26 14.65 -2.81 -4.20
N ILE A 27 13.49 -3.46 -4.31
CA ILE A 27 12.98 -3.95 -5.60
C ILE A 27 12.62 -2.78 -6.52
N ALA A 28 11.99 -1.72 -5.99
CA ALA A 28 11.75 -0.50 -6.74
C ALA A 28 13.06 0.11 -7.28
N GLY A 29 14.12 0.15 -6.46
CA GLY A 29 15.44 0.61 -6.88
C GLY A 29 16.03 -0.21 -8.02
N LEU A 30 15.86 -1.55 -8.00
CA LEU A 30 16.26 -2.42 -9.11
C LEU A 30 15.46 -2.17 -10.39
N LEU A 31 14.21 -1.71 -10.26
CA LEU A 31 13.34 -1.33 -11.38
C LEU A 31 13.54 0.13 -11.82
N GLY A 32 14.46 0.86 -11.18
CA GLY A 32 14.85 2.20 -11.58
C GLY A 32 13.94 3.32 -11.08
N PHE A 33 13.23 3.13 -9.97
CA PHE A 33 12.44 4.21 -9.35
C PHE A 33 12.49 4.18 -7.82
N ASP A 34 12.26 5.34 -7.21
CA ASP A 34 12.18 5.47 -5.76
C ASP A 34 10.76 5.20 -5.28
N LEU A 35 10.63 4.27 -4.31
CA LEU A 35 9.37 4.02 -3.62
C LEU A 35 9.32 4.85 -2.34
N GLY A 36 8.29 5.70 -2.23
CA GLY A 36 7.95 6.44 -1.01
C GLY A 36 6.89 5.76 -0.15
N GLU A 37 6.74 6.23 1.08
CA GLU A 37 5.67 5.85 2.00
C GLU A 37 4.98 7.11 2.53
N ALA A 38 3.72 6.99 2.94
CA ALA A 38 2.97 8.05 3.57
C ALA A 38 2.08 7.49 4.68
N SER A 39 1.83 8.31 5.70
CA SER A 39 0.74 8.09 6.66
C SER A 39 -0.41 8.98 6.26
N VAL A 40 -1.53 8.36 5.90
CA VAL A 40 -2.74 9.06 5.39
C VAL A 40 -3.96 8.66 6.22
N GLY A 41 -4.97 9.52 6.21
CA GLY A 41 -6.30 9.13 6.69
C GLY A 41 -6.96 8.14 5.72
N GLY A 42 -7.87 7.32 6.23
CA GLY A 42 -8.57 6.30 5.45
C GLY A 42 -8.39 4.91 6.03
N ALA A 43 -8.95 3.92 5.35
CA ALA A 43 -8.81 2.53 5.74
C ALA A 43 -9.09 1.60 4.56
N SER A 44 -8.43 0.45 4.55
CA SER A 44 -8.61 -0.65 3.61
C SER A 44 -8.89 -1.95 4.37
N ASP A 45 -8.95 -3.07 3.65
CA ASP A 45 -9.02 -4.39 4.29
C ASP A 45 -7.69 -4.77 4.96
N GLY A 46 -6.59 -4.09 4.59
CA GLY A 46 -5.30 -4.20 5.24
C GLY A 46 -5.34 -3.86 6.73
N ASN A 47 -6.22 -2.96 7.15
CA ASN A 47 -6.42 -2.62 8.57
C ASN A 47 -6.84 -3.84 9.42
N PHE A 48 -7.69 -4.73 8.88
CA PHE A 48 -8.09 -5.93 9.61
C PHE A 48 -6.94 -6.93 9.73
N VAL A 49 -6.18 -7.11 8.65
CA VAL A 49 -5.03 -8.03 8.64
C VAL A 49 -3.90 -7.50 9.54
N GLY A 50 -3.63 -6.20 9.50
CA GLY A 50 -2.66 -5.54 10.38
C GLY A 50 -3.04 -5.67 11.86
N ALA A 51 -4.32 -5.58 12.20
CA ALA A 51 -4.81 -5.79 13.56
C ALA A 51 -4.60 -7.23 14.07
N LEU A 52 -4.40 -8.21 13.18
CA LEU A 52 -4.03 -9.58 13.54
C LEU A 52 -2.51 -9.75 13.74
N GLY A 53 -1.73 -8.66 13.65
CA GLY A 53 -0.28 -8.68 13.80
C GLY A 53 0.48 -9.13 12.55
N VAL A 54 -0.18 -9.20 11.40
CA VAL A 54 0.45 -9.53 10.12
C VAL A 54 0.96 -8.26 9.46
N ALA A 55 2.19 -8.26 8.98
CA ALA A 55 2.75 -7.12 8.24
C ALA A 55 2.02 -6.91 6.90
N VAL A 56 1.55 -5.69 6.67
CA VAL A 56 0.83 -5.31 5.45
C VAL A 56 1.43 -4.02 4.89
N LEU A 57 1.64 -4.00 3.57
CA LEU A 57 1.81 -2.77 2.81
C LEU A 57 0.51 -2.49 2.06
N ASP A 58 0.02 -1.26 2.18
CA ASP A 58 -1.13 -0.76 1.44
C ASP A 58 -0.69 0.28 0.41
N GLY A 59 -1.50 0.55 -0.60
CA GLY A 59 -1.21 1.55 -1.63
C GLY A 59 -0.19 1.11 -2.68
N LEU A 60 0.05 -0.20 -2.85
CA LEU A 60 0.93 -0.74 -3.90
C LEU A 60 0.31 -0.76 -5.32
N GLY A 61 -0.88 -0.15 -5.47
CA GLY A 61 -1.60 -0.05 -6.73
C GLY A 61 -0.95 0.88 -7.76
N ILE A 62 -1.67 1.08 -8.86
CA ILE A 62 -1.23 1.98 -9.94
C ILE A 62 -1.40 3.43 -9.49
N GLU A 63 -0.45 4.28 -9.85
CA GLU A 63 -0.55 5.71 -9.60
C GLU A 63 -1.73 6.33 -10.35
N GLY A 64 -2.38 7.30 -9.73
CA GLY A 64 -3.60 7.93 -10.22
C GLY A 64 -4.03 9.09 -9.34
N ASP A 65 -5.19 9.64 -9.63
CA ASP A 65 -5.79 10.72 -8.84
C ASP A 65 -7.32 10.57 -8.79
N GLY A 66 -7.94 11.28 -7.84
CA GLY A 66 -9.38 11.38 -7.75
C GLY A 66 -10.09 10.09 -7.33
N ALA A 67 -9.42 9.21 -6.57
CA ALA A 67 -10.05 7.99 -6.06
C ALA A 67 -11.38 8.32 -5.34
N HIS A 68 -12.46 7.65 -5.74
CA HIS A 68 -13.84 7.93 -5.27
C HIS A 68 -14.44 9.27 -5.75
N ALA A 69 -13.92 9.86 -6.82
CA ALA A 69 -14.45 11.08 -7.44
C ALA A 69 -14.79 10.86 -8.92
N SER A 70 -15.59 11.76 -9.51
CA SER A 70 -15.96 11.68 -10.93
C SER A 70 -14.80 11.88 -11.90
N HIS A 71 -13.67 12.38 -11.41
CA HIS A 71 -12.42 12.58 -12.16
C HIS A 71 -11.38 11.51 -11.82
N GLU A 72 -11.79 10.36 -11.28
CA GLU A 72 -10.89 9.24 -11.01
C GLU A 72 -10.14 8.80 -12.27
N ASN A 73 -8.82 8.70 -12.18
CA ASN A 73 -7.97 8.27 -13.28
C ASN A 73 -6.71 7.54 -12.80
N ILE A 74 -6.07 6.81 -13.70
CA ILE A 74 -4.77 6.15 -13.48
C ILE A 74 -3.74 6.57 -14.53
N ILE A 75 -2.46 6.40 -14.22
CA ILE A 75 -1.35 6.56 -15.15
C ILE A 75 -1.06 5.21 -15.81
N VAL A 76 -1.50 5.03 -17.05
CA VAL A 76 -1.41 3.75 -17.78
C VAL A 76 0.04 3.26 -17.91
N ASP A 77 0.98 4.16 -18.13
CA ASP A 77 2.41 3.83 -18.28
C ASP A 77 3.01 3.18 -17.02
N ASN A 78 2.37 3.37 -15.85
CA ASN A 78 2.82 2.78 -14.59
C ASN A 78 2.38 1.32 -14.39
N ILE A 79 1.45 0.81 -15.19
CA ILE A 79 0.87 -0.54 -14.99
C ILE A 79 1.96 -1.61 -14.98
N ALA A 80 2.81 -1.62 -16.01
CA ALA A 80 3.88 -2.62 -16.12
C ALA A 80 4.90 -2.49 -14.98
N LEU A 81 5.27 -1.26 -14.62
CA LEU A 81 6.24 -0.98 -13.56
C LEU A 81 5.72 -1.44 -12.18
N ARG A 82 4.47 -1.11 -11.84
CA ARG A 82 3.83 -1.51 -10.59
C ARG A 82 3.57 -3.01 -10.52
N GLY A 83 3.20 -3.63 -11.64
CA GLY A 83 3.10 -5.09 -11.76
C GLY A 83 4.44 -5.79 -11.51
N ALA A 84 5.54 -5.26 -12.06
CA ALA A 84 6.89 -5.78 -11.82
C ALA A 84 7.31 -5.64 -10.35
N LEU A 85 6.98 -4.52 -9.69
CA LEU A 85 7.22 -4.33 -8.25
C LEU A 85 6.50 -5.42 -7.44
N LEU A 86 5.22 -5.63 -7.68
CA LEU A 86 4.43 -6.62 -6.94
C LEU A 86 4.94 -8.04 -7.20
N ALA A 87 5.23 -8.39 -8.44
CA ALA A 87 5.78 -9.69 -8.81
C ALA A 87 7.14 -9.93 -8.15
N GLY A 88 8.03 -8.94 -8.17
CA GLY A 88 9.32 -9.00 -7.49
C GLY A 88 9.17 -9.16 -5.98
N LEU A 89 8.24 -8.42 -5.37
CA LEU A 89 7.98 -8.53 -3.94
C LEU A 89 7.54 -9.94 -3.58
N ILE A 90 6.52 -10.48 -4.26
CA ILE A 90 6.03 -11.85 -4.06
C ILE A 90 7.15 -12.88 -4.23
N ALA A 91 7.98 -12.75 -5.27
CA ALA A 91 9.08 -13.67 -5.53
C ALA A 91 10.21 -13.62 -4.49
N SER A 92 10.26 -12.56 -3.67
CA SER A 92 11.28 -12.37 -2.65
C SER A 92 10.87 -12.82 -1.24
N LEU A 93 9.57 -13.07 -1.01
CA LEU A 93 9.01 -13.54 0.27
C LEU A 93 9.41 -14.99 0.56
#